data_AF-A0A158PIF9-F1
#
_entry.id   AF-A0A158PIF9-F1
#
_cell.length_a   1.000
_cell.length_b   1.000
_cell.length_c   1.000
_cell.angle_alpha   90.00
_cell.angle_beta   90.00
_cell.angle_gamma   90.00
#
_symmetry.space_group_name_H-M   'P 1'
#
loop_
_entity.id
_entity.type
_entity.pdbx_description
1 polymer ?
#
loop_
_entity_poly.entity_id
_entity_poly.type
_entity_poly.pdbx_seq_one_letter_code
_entity_poly.pdbx_strand_id
1 'polypeptide(L)'
;MHRASAAILPERSSETCNGSADSQLTVPMLNGECPEEQRIADLEKELLLVESGQHPMLLEKLREIEQKQADELEMIEIMYEREKEEIERKFQLECATIQRELKEREEELVQTLLMEVDDRIRFIEAEVAALDVAGPACPTFSMNKKCLRRYQKGQALVVQTENYGAFAGMILSICEQYIQFRSTVPGL
;
A
#
# COMPACT_ATOMS: atom_id res chain seq x y z
N MET A 1 4.04 -13.10 32.53
CA MET A 1 3.77 -12.60 33.90
C MET A 1 2.95 -11.31 33.82
N HIS A 2 1.61 -11.40 33.87
CA HIS A 2 0.66 -10.33 34.23
C HIS A 2 -0.54 -11.05 34.84
N ARG A 3 -0.59 -11.11 36.18
CA ARG A 3 -1.45 -10.33 37.09
C ARG A 3 -2.94 -10.67 36.98
N ALA A 4 -3.38 -11.38 38.02
CA ALA A 4 -4.75 -11.63 38.42
C ALA A 4 -5.50 -10.34 38.77
N SER A 5 -6.83 -10.38 38.68
CA SER A 5 -7.71 -9.95 39.78
C SER A 5 -9.15 -10.38 39.50
N ALA A 6 -9.61 -11.41 40.22
CA ALA A 6 -11.01 -11.73 40.40
C ALA A 6 -11.55 -10.86 41.54
N ALA A 7 -12.67 -10.18 41.32
CA ALA A 7 -13.40 -9.46 42.36
C ALA A 7 -14.68 -10.24 42.71
N ILE A 8 -14.71 -10.69 43.96
CA ILE A 8 -15.82 -11.31 44.69
C ILE A 8 -16.53 -10.19 45.46
N LEU A 9 -17.85 -10.37 45.70
CA LEU A 9 -18.67 -9.96 46.89
C LEU A 9 -19.99 -9.28 46.47
N PRO A 10 -21.04 -9.28 47.33
CA PRO A 10 -21.45 -10.31 48.30
C PRO A 10 -22.97 -10.62 48.29
N GLU A 11 -23.34 -11.80 48.79
CA GLU A 11 -24.66 -12.05 49.38
C GLU A 11 -24.77 -11.42 50.78
N ARG A 12 -25.93 -10.82 51.08
CA ARG A 12 -26.56 -10.66 52.41
C ARG A 12 -27.89 -9.93 52.19
N SER A 13 -28.98 -10.10 52.93
CA SER A 13 -29.45 -11.05 53.93
C SER A 13 -30.91 -10.66 54.17
N SER A 14 -31.74 -11.66 54.41
CA SER A 14 -33.11 -11.58 54.93
C SER A 14 -33.28 -10.70 56.17
N GLU A 15 -34.31 -9.86 56.19
CA GLU A 15 -35.01 -9.47 57.43
C GLU A 15 -36.52 -9.53 57.21
N THR A 16 -37.11 -10.58 57.77
CA THR A 16 -38.55 -10.72 58.00
C THR A 16 -38.96 -9.90 59.21
N CYS A 17 -39.98 -9.06 59.09
CA CYS A 17 -40.69 -8.52 60.24
C CYS A 17 -42.19 -8.74 60.05
N ASN A 18 -42.74 -9.69 60.81
CA ASN A 18 -44.16 -9.93 60.93
C ASN A 18 -44.77 -8.89 61.88
N GLY A 19 -45.81 -8.19 61.44
CA GLY A 19 -46.66 -7.34 62.26
C GLY A 19 -48.09 -7.45 61.77
N SER A 20 -48.92 -8.18 62.52
CA SER A 20 -50.34 -8.37 62.31
C SER A 20 -51.14 -7.12 62.70
N ALA A 21 -52.13 -6.72 61.88
CA ALA A 21 -53.43 -6.24 62.34
C ALA A 21 -54.39 -6.06 61.16
N ASP A 22 -55.52 -6.76 61.24
CA ASP A 22 -56.73 -6.56 60.46
C ASP A 22 -57.10 -5.08 60.32
N SER A 23 -57.49 -4.67 59.12
CA SER A 23 -58.57 -3.71 58.88
C SER A 23 -58.96 -3.76 57.40
N GLN A 24 -60.11 -4.37 57.14
CA GLN A 24 -60.83 -4.19 55.89
C GLN A 24 -61.10 -2.69 55.70
N LEU A 25 -60.48 -2.09 54.69
CA LEU A 25 -60.96 -0.85 54.11
C LEU A 25 -61.03 -1.07 52.60
N THR A 26 -62.26 -1.18 52.11
CA THR A 26 -62.62 -1.04 50.72
C THR A 26 -62.11 0.31 50.21
N VAL A 27 -61.04 0.30 49.42
CA VAL A 27 -60.58 1.47 48.67
C VAL A 27 -61.04 1.30 47.22
N PRO A 28 -61.71 2.30 46.62
CA PRO A 28 -62.16 2.24 45.23
C PRO A 28 -60.96 2.06 44.31
N MET A 29 -61.13 1.31 43.22
CA MET A 29 -60.19 1.28 42.11
C MET A 29 -59.96 2.70 41.59
N LEU A 30 -58.89 3.33 42.04
CA LEU A 30 -58.35 4.54 41.45
C LEU A 30 -57.51 4.09 40.26
N ASN A 31 -58.08 4.27 39.08
CA ASN A 31 -57.40 4.16 37.78
C ASN A 31 -56.29 5.21 37.69
N GLY A 32 -55.17 4.96 38.35
CA GLY A 32 -53.90 5.60 38.09
C GLY A 32 -52.90 4.47 37.89
N GLU A 33 -52.56 4.19 36.64
CA GLU A 33 -51.49 3.25 36.29
C GLU A 33 -50.27 3.56 37.17
N CYS A 34 -49.74 2.55 37.86
CA CYS A 34 -48.61 2.76 38.73
C CYS A 34 -47.42 3.23 37.84
N PRO A 35 -46.65 4.27 38.21
CA PRO A 35 -45.57 4.79 37.36
C PRO A 35 -44.56 3.72 36.89
N GLU A 36 -44.44 2.64 37.67
CA GLU A 36 -43.62 1.47 37.37
C GLU A 36 -44.20 0.60 36.25
N GLU A 37 -45.52 0.40 36.21
CA GLU A 37 -46.22 -0.36 35.16
C GLU A 37 -46.16 0.37 33.82
N GLN A 38 -46.32 1.70 33.83
CA GLN A 38 -46.16 2.53 32.64
C GLN A 38 -44.74 2.44 32.06
N ARG A 39 -43.74 2.42 32.95
CA ARG A 39 -42.33 2.33 32.55
C ARG A 39 -41.96 0.97 31.99
N ILE A 40 -42.56 -0.11 32.50
CA ILE A 40 -42.41 -1.45 31.92
C ILE A 40 -43.02 -1.48 30.51
N ALA A 41 -44.23 -0.95 30.31
CA ALA A 41 -44.87 -0.90 29.01
C ALA A 41 -44.07 -0.08 27.97
N ASP A 42 -43.47 1.03 28.38
CA ASP A 42 -42.60 1.83 27.51
C ASP A 42 -41.34 1.06 27.10
N LEU A 43 -40.71 0.34 28.04
CA LEU A 43 -39.53 -0.50 27.78
C LEU A 43 -39.86 -1.71 26.89
N GLU A 44 -41.01 -2.35 27.08
CA GLU A 44 -41.47 -3.46 26.22
C GLU A 44 -41.70 -2.98 24.77
N LYS A 45 -42.25 -1.77 24.61
CA LYS A 45 -42.42 -1.15 23.30
C LYS A 45 -41.08 -0.81 22.64
N GLU A 46 -40.12 -0.29 23.42
CA GLU A 46 -38.76 -0.03 22.93
C GLU A 46 -38.06 -1.34 22.52
N LEU A 47 -38.17 -2.39 23.33
CA LEU A 47 -37.64 -3.71 23.02
C LEU A 47 -38.21 -4.26 21.71
N LEU A 48 -39.52 -4.14 21.50
CA LEU A 48 -40.17 -4.57 20.26
C LEU A 48 -39.65 -3.79 19.03
N LEU A 49 -39.35 -2.50 19.17
CA LEU A 49 -38.71 -1.72 18.10
C LEU A 49 -37.28 -2.19 17.82
N VAL A 50 -36.53 -2.58 18.85
CA VAL A 50 -35.18 -3.14 18.69
C VAL A 50 -35.24 -4.51 18.00
N GLU A 51 -36.11 -5.41 18.47
CA GLU A 51 -36.26 -6.76 17.91
C GLU A 51 -36.77 -6.74 16.47
N SER A 52 -37.64 -5.80 16.12
CA SER A 52 -38.11 -5.58 14.74
C SER A 52 -37.11 -4.82 13.87
N GLY A 53 -35.99 -4.35 14.42
CA GLY A 53 -34.96 -3.58 13.72
C GLY A 53 -35.37 -2.15 13.35
N GLN A 54 -36.47 -1.64 13.90
CA GLN A 54 -37.02 -0.31 13.62
C GLN A 54 -36.63 0.75 14.66
N HIS A 55 -35.82 0.39 15.64
CA HIS A 55 -35.38 1.32 16.67
C HIS A 55 -34.62 2.50 16.05
N PRO A 56 -35.00 3.76 16.32
CA PRO A 56 -34.46 4.93 15.64
C PRO A 56 -32.94 5.07 15.80
N MET A 57 -32.39 4.76 16.99
CA MET A 57 -30.94 4.80 17.20
C MET A 57 -30.20 3.71 16.42
N LEU A 58 -30.82 2.55 16.19
CA LEU A 58 -30.23 1.49 15.40
C LEU A 58 -30.16 1.92 13.92
N LEU A 59 -31.26 2.46 13.39
CA LEU A 59 -31.34 2.98 12.03
C LEU A 59 -30.36 4.14 11.80
N GLU A 60 -30.23 5.05 12.76
CA GLU A 60 -29.22 6.12 12.74
C GLU A 60 -27.81 5.54 12.61
N LYS A 61 -27.48 4.52 13.40
CA LYS A 61 -26.16 3.88 13.38
C LYS A 61 -25.90 3.11 12.09
N LEU A 62 -26.90 2.44 11.54
CA LEU A 62 -26.79 1.77 10.24
C LEU A 62 -26.47 2.79 9.14
N ARG A 63 -27.20 3.90 9.09
CA ARG A 63 -26.93 4.98 8.13
C ARG A 63 -25.54 5.59 8.30
N GLU A 64 -25.09 5.82 9.54
CA GLU A 64 -23.73 6.30 9.80
C GLU A 64 -22.67 5.33 9.27
N ILE A 65 -22.87 4.01 9.43
CA ILE A 65 -21.94 2.99 8.95
C ILE A 65 -21.95 2.91 7.43
N GLU A 66 -23.12 2.91 6.80
CA GLU A 66 -23.28 2.89 5.34
C GLU A 66 -22.62 4.12 4.70
N GLN A 67 -22.81 5.30 5.28
CA GLN A 67 -22.17 6.52 4.79
C GLN A 67 -20.64 6.43 4.89
N LYS A 68 -20.11 6.00 6.05
CA LYS A 68 -18.65 5.82 6.20
C LYS A 68 -18.09 4.83 5.20
N GLN A 69 -18.79 3.73 4.96
CA GLN A 69 -18.38 2.74 3.98
C GLN A 69 -18.37 3.33 2.56
N ALA A 70 -19.38 4.13 2.20
CA ALA A 70 -19.42 4.80 0.91
C ALA A 70 -18.26 5.79 0.75
N ASP A 71 -17.99 6.60 1.78
CA ASP A 71 -16.88 7.56 1.79
C ASP A 71 -15.51 6.85 1.68
N GLU A 72 -15.34 5.72 2.38
CA GLU A 72 -14.13 4.90 2.30
C GLU A 72 -13.90 4.34 0.89
N LEU A 73 -14.94 3.85 0.22
CA LEU A 73 -14.86 3.34 -1.15
C LEU A 73 -14.51 4.45 -2.15
N GLU A 74 -15.14 5.62 -2.01
CA GLU A 74 -14.82 6.79 -2.84
C GLU A 74 -13.36 7.22 -2.66
N MET A 75 -12.88 7.25 -1.41
CA MET A 75 -11.48 7.57 -1.12
C MET A 75 -10.53 6.57 -1.78
N ILE A 76 -10.83 5.27 -1.72
CA ILE A 76 -10.02 4.23 -2.35
C ILE A 76 -9.94 4.43 -3.87
N GLU A 77 -11.07 4.73 -4.52
CA GLU A 77 -11.13 4.97 -5.96
C GLU A 77 -10.28 6.18 -6.36
N ILE A 78 -10.42 7.30 -5.63
CA ILE A 78 -9.62 8.52 -5.86
C ILE A 78 -8.12 8.23 -5.69
N MET A 79 -7.76 7.49 -4.65
CA MET A 79 -6.35 7.14 -4.38
C MET A 79 -5.78 6.23 -5.46
N TYR A 80 -6.55 5.24 -5.89
CA TYR A 80 -6.13 4.32 -6.95
C TYR A 80 -5.87 5.05 -8.27
N GLU A 81 -6.78 5.93 -8.69
CA GLU A 81 -6.60 6.64 -9.96
C GLU A 81 -5.41 7.60 -9.91
N ARG A 82 -5.22 8.31 -8.79
CA ARG A 82 -4.04 9.18 -8.59
C ARG A 82 -2.73 8.41 -8.64
N GLU A 83 -2.66 7.27 -7.95
CA GLU A 83 -1.44 6.45 -7.95
C GLU A 83 -1.15 5.90 -9.35
N LYS A 84 -2.18 5.45 -10.05
CA LYS A 84 -2.07 4.98 -11.44
C LYS A 84 -1.54 6.08 -12.37
N GLU A 85 -2.09 7.30 -12.29
CA GLU A 85 -1.62 8.44 -13.08
C GLU A 85 -0.15 8.79 -12.75
N GLU A 86 0.24 8.76 -11.48
CA GLU A 86 1.61 9.06 -11.05
C GLU A 86 2.61 7.99 -11.54
N ILE A 87 2.22 6.72 -11.52
CA ILE A 87 3.03 5.61 -12.08
C ILE A 87 3.19 5.79 -13.59
N GLU A 88 2.12 6.05 -14.33
CA GLU A 88 2.14 6.26 -15.77
C GLU A 88 3.06 7.45 -16.15
N ARG A 89 2.93 8.56 -15.42
CA ARG A 89 3.76 9.75 -15.60
C ARG A 89 5.24 9.47 -15.36
N LYS A 90 5.58 8.74 -14.28
CA LYS A 90 6.96 8.33 -13.98
C LYS A 90 7.53 7.42 -15.06
N PHE A 91 6.75 6.44 -15.50
CA PHE A 91 7.15 5.52 -16.56
C PHE A 91 7.48 6.25 -17.86
N GLN A 92 6.63 7.20 -18.28
CA GLN A 92 6.87 7.99 -19.49
C GLN A 92 8.14 8.85 -19.37
N LEU A 93 8.37 9.47 -18.21
CA LEU A 93 9.56 10.27 -17.96
C LEU A 93 10.84 9.43 -18.00
N GLU A 94 10.81 8.24 -17.40
CA GLU A 94 11.94 7.30 -17.39
C GLU A 94 12.23 6.80 -18.81
N CYS A 95 11.20 6.43 -19.57
CA CYS A 95 11.34 6.03 -20.97
C CYS A 95 11.97 7.15 -21.82
N ALA A 96 11.52 8.40 -21.65
CA ALA A 96 12.11 9.54 -22.35
C ALA A 96 13.58 9.79 -21.95
N THR A 97 13.92 9.57 -20.68
CA THR A 97 15.29 9.71 -20.18
C THR A 97 16.20 8.61 -20.75
N ILE A 98 15.76 7.35 -20.71
CA ILE A 98 16.51 6.22 -21.27
C ILE A 98 16.73 6.39 -22.78
N GLN A 99 15.70 6.82 -23.52
CA GLN A 99 15.84 7.08 -24.96
C GLN A 99 16.85 8.19 -25.26
N ARG A 100 16.85 9.26 -24.45
CA ARG A 100 17.83 10.35 -24.59
C ARG A 100 19.25 9.86 -24.32
N GLU A 101 19.47 9.14 -23.21
CA GLU A 101 20.78 8.60 -22.86
C GLU A 101 21.30 7.60 -23.89
N LEU A 102 20.42 6.76 -24.44
CA LEU A 102 20.80 5.82 -25.50
C LEU A 102 21.34 6.58 -26.71
N LYS A 103 20.60 7.61 -27.15
CA LYS A 103 20.98 8.43 -28.29
C LYS A 103 22.30 9.17 -28.04
N GLU A 104 22.47 9.76 -26.86
CA GLU A 104 23.73 10.43 -26.47
C GLU A 104 24.91 9.46 -26.52
N ARG A 105 24.75 8.23 -26.01
CA ARG A 105 25.81 7.20 -26.07
C ARG A 105 26.11 6.71 -27.48
N GLU A 106 25.09 6.61 -28.34
CA GLU A 106 25.31 6.29 -29.75
C GLU A 106 26.12 7.39 -30.44
N GLU A 107 25.80 8.65 -30.19
CA GLU A 107 26.53 9.81 -30.74
C GLU A 107 27.97 9.86 -30.22
N GLU A 108 28.19 9.67 -28.92
CA GLU A 108 29.53 9.59 -28.32
C GLU A 108 30.37 8.45 -28.91
N LEU A 109 29.76 7.28 -29.12
CA LEU A 109 30.45 6.13 -29.70
C LEU A 109 30.86 6.39 -31.16
N VAL A 110 29.95 6.96 -31.96
CA VAL A 110 30.26 7.34 -33.34
C VAL A 110 31.40 8.36 -33.37
N GLN A 111 31.35 9.39 -32.52
CA GLN A 111 32.42 10.38 -32.44
C GLN A 111 33.76 9.76 -32.04
N THR A 112 33.75 8.85 -31.07
CA THR A 112 34.96 8.13 -30.62
C THR A 112 35.57 7.32 -31.76
N LEU A 113 34.74 6.56 -32.49
CA LEU A 113 35.22 5.74 -33.61
C LEU A 113 35.77 6.58 -34.76
N LEU A 114 35.17 7.73 -35.05
CA LEU A 114 35.69 8.66 -36.06
C LEU A 114 37.07 9.19 -35.65
N MET A 115 37.26 9.57 -34.39
CA MET A 115 38.55 10.01 -33.88
C MET A 115 39.62 8.89 -33.96
N GLU A 116 39.26 7.65 -33.63
CA GLU A 116 40.17 6.51 -33.75
C GLU A 116 40.59 6.25 -35.21
N VAL A 117 39.68 6.43 -36.16
CA VAL A 117 39.99 6.31 -37.60
C VAL A 117 40.93 7.42 -38.04
N ASP A 118 40.66 8.67 -37.66
CA ASP A 118 41.52 9.82 -38.00
C ASP A 118 42.93 9.67 -37.42
N ASP A 119 43.04 9.22 -36.17
CA ASP A 119 44.33 8.94 -35.54
C ASP A 119 45.04 7.76 -36.23
N ARG A 120 44.30 6.75 -36.70
CA ARG A 120 44.88 5.64 -37.46
C ARG A 120 45.38 6.07 -38.83
N ILE A 121 44.65 6.97 -39.52
CA ILE A 121 45.08 7.58 -40.78
C ILE A 121 46.37 8.36 -40.54
N ARG A 122 46.40 9.27 -39.57
CA ARG A 122 47.59 10.07 -39.23
C ARG A 122 48.80 9.20 -38.88
N PHE A 123 48.57 8.10 -38.16
CA PHE A 123 49.62 7.14 -37.82
C PHE A 123 50.21 6.48 -39.07
N ILE A 124 49.36 6.00 -40.00
CA ILE A 124 49.82 5.39 -41.25
C ILE A 124 50.55 6.41 -42.12
N GLU A 125 50.05 7.64 -42.24
CA GLU A 125 50.70 8.71 -43.00
C GLU A 125 52.10 9.01 -42.47
N ALA A 126 52.26 9.07 -41.14
CA ALA A 126 53.56 9.24 -40.50
C ALA A 126 54.51 8.06 -40.76
N GLU A 127 54.00 6.82 -40.72
CA GLU A 127 54.79 5.62 -41.04
C GLU A 127 55.22 5.59 -42.51
N VAL A 128 54.34 5.96 -43.44
CA VAL A 128 54.66 6.07 -44.87
C VAL A 128 55.75 7.11 -45.10
N ALA A 129 55.59 8.31 -44.53
CA ALA A 129 56.61 9.36 -44.62
C ALA A 129 57.97 8.91 -44.04
N ALA A 130 57.97 8.13 -42.97
CA ALA A 130 59.19 7.57 -42.40
C ALA A 130 59.85 6.52 -43.32
N LEU A 131 59.07 5.66 -43.98
CA LEU A 131 59.57 4.68 -44.95
C LEU A 131 60.18 5.35 -46.20
N ASP A 132 59.55 6.41 -46.70
CA ASP A 132 60.05 7.19 -47.84
C ASP A 132 61.45 7.78 -47.56
N VAL A 133 61.72 8.16 -46.31
CA VAL A 133 63.03 8.68 -45.87
C VAL A 133 64.04 7.55 -45.62
N ALA A 134 63.61 6.41 -45.06
CA ALA A 134 64.50 5.33 -44.63
C ALA A 134 64.95 4.38 -45.76
N GLY A 135 64.22 4.31 -46.87
CA GLY A 135 64.54 3.45 -48.02
C GLY A 135 64.35 1.93 -47.76
N PRO A 136 64.61 1.06 -48.77
CA PRO A 136 64.18 -0.34 -48.78
C PRO A 136 64.80 -1.28 -47.73
N ALA A 137 65.77 -0.81 -46.95
CA ALA A 137 66.54 -1.64 -46.02
C ALA A 137 65.95 -1.72 -44.59
N CYS A 138 64.84 -1.04 -44.32
CA CYS A 138 64.20 -1.06 -43.00
C CYS A 138 63.19 -2.22 -42.88
N PRO A 139 63.25 -3.10 -41.86
CA PRO A 139 62.33 -4.22 -41.73
C PRO A 139 60.90 -3.74 -41.48
N THR A 140 59.94 -4.21 -42.29
CA THR A 140 58.52 -3.87 -42.15
C THR A 140 57.87 -4.57 -40.95
N PHE A 141 57.27 -3.75 -40.10
CA PHE A 141 56.02 -3.98 -39.35
C PHE A 141 55.94 -5.13 -38.32
N SER A 142 55.76 -4.74 -37.05
CA SER A 142 55.11 -5.57 -36.03
C SER A 142 53.62 -5.24 -35.99
N MET A 143 52.80 -6.11 -36.56
CA MET A 143 51.34 -6.05 -36.41
C MET A 143 50.96 -6.38 -34.96
N ASN A 144 50.71 -5.37 -34.14
CA ASN A 144 49.96 -5.58 -32.90
C ASN A 144 48.50 -5.89 -33.26
N LYS A 145 48.16 -7.18 -33.40
CA LYS A 145 46.77 -7.65 -33.49
C LYS A 145 46.09 -7.46 -32.14
N LYS A 146 45.66 -6.24 -31.82
CA LYS A 146 44.70 -6.02 -30.74
C LYS A 146 43.34 -6.49 -31.25
N CYS A 147 42.98 -7.73 -30.92
CA CYS A 147 41.64 -8.23 -31.17
C CYS A 147 40.64 -7.33 -30.42
N LEU A 148 39.66 -6.74 -31.13
CA LEU A 148 38.47 -6.18 -30.48
C LEU A 148 37.89 -7.28 -29.58
N ARG A 149 37.87 -7.05 -28.26
CA ARG A 149 37.15 -7.95 -27.35
C ARG A 149 35.68 -7.85 -27.72
N ARG A 150 35.17 -8.84 -28.45
CA ARG A 150 33.75 -8.99 -28.72
C ARG A 150 33.01 -9.03 -27.38
N TYR A 151 32.19 -8.02 -27.13
CA TYR A 151 31.10 -8.14 -26.16
C TYR A 151 30.29 -9.39 -26.54
N GLN A 152 30.10 -10.31 -25.60
CA GLN A 152 29.25 -11.47 -25.84
C GLN A 152 27.80 -11.01 -25.95
N LYS A 153 27.24 -11.14 -27.16
CA LYS A 153 25.81 -11.00 -27.42
C LYS A 153 25.07 -11.99 -26.49
N GLY A 154 24.40 -11.49 -25.46
CA GLY A 154 23.70 -12.32 -24.45
C GLY A 154 24.08 -12.06 -22.99
N GLN A 155 25.03 -11.16 -22.69
CA GLN A 155 25.12 -10.66 -21.32
C GLN A 155 23.90 -9.79 -21.02
N ALA A 156 23.09 -10.23 -20.06
CA ALA A 156 22.04 -9.40 -19.50
C ALA A 156 22.70 -8.14 -18.94
N LEU A 157 22.39 -6.98 -19.54
CA LEU A 157 22.52 -5.71 -18.84
C LEU A 157 21.50 -5.79 -17.71
N VAL A 158 21.95 -6.26 -16.55
CA VAL A 158 21.20 -6.07 -15.31
C VAL A 158 21.26 -4.58 -15.08
N VAL A 159 20.23 -3.87 -15.54
CA VAL A 159 19.98 -2.51 -15.09
C VAL A 159 19.68 -2.66 -13.61
N GLN A 160 20.69 -2.39 -12.77
CA GLN A 160 20.49 -2.25 -11.34
C GLN A 160 19.72 -0.95 -11.13
N THR A 161 18.40 -1.00 -11.32
CA THR A 161 17.53 0.03 -10.76
C THR A 161 17.35 -0.32 -9.28
N GLU A 162 17.87 0.53 -8.40
CA GLU A 162 17.87 0.33 -6.94
C GLU A 162 16.47 0.07 -6.33
N ASN A 163 15.39 0.32 -7.08
CA ASN A 163 14.02 0.40 -6.56
C ASN A 163 13.03 -0.66 -7.07
N TYR A 164 13.44 -1.66 -7.87
CA TYR A 164 12.48 -2.66 -8.36
C TYR A 164 11.83 -3.48 -7.22
N GLY A 165 12.57 -3.68 -6.12
CA GLY A 165 12.06 -4.35 -4.92
C GLY A 165 11.15 -3.47 -4.05
N ALA A 166 11.22 -2.14 -4.17
CA ALA A 166 10.45 -1.22 -3.35
C ALA A 166 8.97 -1.21 -3.73
N PHE A 167 8.66 -1.28 -5.03
CA PHE A 167 7.28 -1.34 -5.51
C PHE A 167 6.61 -2.67 -5.17
N ALA A 168 7.30 -3.79 -5.39
CA ALA A 168 6.82 -5.10 -4.98
C ALA A 168 6.64 -5.20 -3.46
N GLY A 169 7.58 -4.64 -2.68
CA GLY A 169 7.46 -4.56 -1.22
C GLY A 169 6.31 -3.68 -0.74
N MET A 170 6.03 -2.57 -1.45
CA MET A 170 4.91 -1.69 -1.15
C MET A 170 3.56 -2.37 -1.40
N ILE A 171 3.41 -3.07 -2.53
CA ILE A 171 2.19 -3.86 -2.82
C ILE A 171 1.99 -4.96 -1.78
N LEU A 172 3.05 -5.69 -1.43
CA LEU A 172 2.97 -6.73 -0.40
C LEU A 172 2.57 -6.15 0.96
N SER A 173 3.09 -4.99 1.33
CA SER A 173 2.73 -4.29 2.57
C SER A 173 1.26 -3.86 2.60
N ILE A 174 0.72 -3.33 1.49
CA ILE A 174 -0.70 -2.96 1.36
C ILE A 174 -1.58 -4.20 1.49
N CYS A 175 -1.21 -5.29 0.82
CA CYS A 175 -1.94 -6.57 0.91
C CYS A 175 -1.92 -7.15 2.33
N GLU A 176 -0.77 -7.12 3.02
CA GLU A 176 -0.66 -7.59 4.41
C GLU A 176 -1.52 -6.76 5.37
N GLN A 177 -1.55 -5.43 5.21
CA GLN A 177 -2.41 -4.55 6.02
C GLN A 177 -3.90 -4.84 5.80
N TYR A 178 -4.31 -5.09 4.55
CA TYR A 178 -5.69 -5.47 4.23
C TYR A 178 -6.09 -6.82 4.84
N ILE A 179 -5.19 -7.81 4.79
CA ILE A 179 -5.43 -9.13 5.38
C ILE A 179 -5.50 -9.04 6.92
N GLN A 180 -4.62 -8.25 7.55
CA GLN A 180 -4.64 -8.05 9.00
C GLN A 180 -5.93 -7.37 9.45
N PHE A 181 -6.42 -6.36 8.73
CA PHE A 181 -7.70 -5.70 9.00
C PHE A 181 -8.90 -6.66 8.95
N ARG A 182 -8.91 -7.60 7.98
CA ARG A 182 -9.94 -8.65 7.91
C ARG A 182 -9.86 -9.64 9.08
N SER A 183 -8.67 -9.93 9.58
CA SER A 183 -8.45 -10.88 10.68
C SER A 183 -8.77 -10.32 12.07
N THR A 184 -8.80 -8.99 12.23
CA THR A 184 -9.10 -8.30 13.49
C THR A 184 -10.59 -7.99 13.69
N VAL A 185 -11.44 -8.28 12.69
CA VAL A 185 -12.90 -8.24 12.84
C VAL A 185 -13.37 -9.65 13.26
N PRO A 186 -13.79 -9.88 14.52
CA PRO A 186 -14.32 -11.16 14.92
C PRO A 186 -15.75 -11.30 14.39
N GLY A 187 -15.99 -12.26 13.49
CA GLY A 187 -17.36 -12.71 13.16
C GLY A 187 -17.81 -12.54 11.71
N LEU A 188 -17.02 -13.01 10.74
CA LEU A 188 -17.55 -13.52 9.46
C LEU A 188 -17.56 -15.05 9.51
#